data_AF-A0A4R7THD4-F1
#
_entry.id   AF-A0A4R7THD4-F1
#
_cell.length_a   1.000
_cell.length_b   1.000
_cell.length_c   1.000
_cell.angle_alpha   90.00
_cell.angle_beta   90.00
_cell.angle_gamma   90.00
#
_symmetry.space_group_name_H-M   'P 1'
#
loop_
_entity.id
_entity.type
_entity.pdbx_description
1 polymer ?
#
loop_
_entity_poly.entity_id
_entity_poly.type
_entity_poly.pdbx_seq_one_letter_code
_entity_poly.pdbx_strand_id
1 'polypeptide(L)'
;MSDGILDEAYERFARTGPEWGENTLTNHGPMAVEVLVRRGLADGVHRWVDTYVGKLSELPSVSDRITDESWRDALGDGRRIGDWSAYFVEQMQEHPWREVLVTWWPRLLPGIVAGATHGVIRVSHAVRTLLRGDESPAAVTELAHGLAFWAARMRSVPGAAEAAPGRHRRSEGTLEVNDALDAIPRIPSQQGTVAVRFGQLAELPTWPASLRSLRTPTSPADVERQLADLVSGAAARYLTHGHGSPVLLVHTATAPNAVLHTLPALPQSLWAPSLSSVWAASAAITAAYAPAQPLPRDELPAGGVHADELMDYALKHSDEHVIKFADTALDAYAHSHDSDVLAAAQRVGDLIK
;
A
#
# COMPACT_ATOMS: atom_id res chain seq x y z
N MET A 1 1.66 -17.16 -21.89
CA MET A 1 1.81 -18.32 -20.98
C MET A 1 1.88 -17.88 -19.53
N SER A 2 2.49 -16.73 -19.21
CA SER A 2 2.47 -16.07 -17.89
C SER A 2 1.08 -15.75 -17.35
N ASP A 3 0.18 -15.30 -18.22
CA ASP A 3 -1.13 -14.76 -17.81
C ASP A 3 -2.00 -15.86 -17.18
N GLY A 4 -1.95 -17.08 -17.73
CA GLY A 4 -2.65 -18.24 -17.15
C GLY A 4 -2.11 -18.66 -15.76
N ILE A 5 -0.84 -18.38 -15.44
CA ILE A 5 -0.27 -18.66 -14.12
C ILE A 5 -0.79 -17.65 -13.08
N LEU A 6 -0.89 -16.38 -13.47
CA LEU A 6 -1.44 -15.34 -12.60
C LEU A 6 -2.94 -15.56 -12.36
N ASP A 7 -3.69 -15.89 -13.41
CA ASP A 7 -5.12 -16.21 -13.31
C ASP A 7 -5.39 -17.39 -12.38
N GLU A 8 -4.65 -18.51 -12.52
CA GLU A 8 -4.77 -19.66 -11.61
C GLU A 8 -4.48 -19.24 -10.15
N ALA A 9 -3.44 -18.44 -9.94
CA ALA A 9 -3.09 -17.96 -8.61
C ALA A 9 -4.22 -17.08 -8.01
N TYR A 10 -4.79 -16.18 -8.80
CA TYR A 10 -5.94 -15.36 -8.40
C TYR A 10 -7.18 -16.21 -8.09
N GLU A 11 -7.50 -17.21 -8.92
CA GLU A 11 -8.62 -18.13 -8.66
C GLU A 11 -8.46 -18.90 -7.34
N ARG A 12 -7.22 -19.26 -6.99
CA ARG A 12 -6.91 -19.89 -5.69
C ARG A 12 -7.08 -18.92 -4.54
N PHE A 13 -6.57 -17.70 -4.65
CA PHE A 13 -6.71 -16.69 -3.59
C PHE A 13 -8.12 -16.13 -3.45
N ALA A 14 -8.92 -16.13 -4.52
CA ALA A 14 -10.32 -15.72 -4.49
C ALA A 14 -11.18 -16.58 -3.55
N ARG A 15 -10.72 -17.80 -3.21
CA ARG A 15 -11.38 -18.72 -2.26
C ARG A 15 -10.92 -18.51 -0.80
N THR A 16 -10.01 -17.58 -0.57
CA THR A 16 -9.40 -17.33 0.75
C THR A 16 -9.76 -15.95 1.27
N GLY A 17 -9.77 -15.80 2.60
CA GLY A 17 -10.01 -14.52 3.24
C GLY A 17 -8.92 -13.49 2.92
N PRO A 18 -9.25 -12.17 2.95
CA PRO A 18 -8.24 -11.12 2.87
C PRO A 18 -7.41 -11.02 4.15
N GLU A 19 -7.80 -11.73 5.22
CA GLU A 19 -7.10 -11.83 6.49
C GLU A 19 -7.16 -13.26 7.02
N TRP A 20 -6.19 -13.63 7.87
CA TRP A 20 -6.06 -14.97 8.43
C TRP A 20 -5.47 -14.94 9.85
N GLY A 21 -5.71 -16.01 10.61
CA GLY A 21 -5.20 -16.18 11.97
C GLY A 21 -5.84 -15.25 13.03
N GLU A 22 -5.51 -15.49 14.30
CA GLU A 22 -6.11 -14.75 15.44
C GLU A 22 -5.73 -13.26 15.46
N ASN A 23 -4.58 -12.90 14.88
CA ASN A 23 -4.09 -11.53 14.80
C ASN A 23 -4.57 -10.79 13.55
N THR A 24 -5.48 -11.37 12.76
CA THR A 24 -6.02 -10.78 11.52
C THR A 24 -4.91 -10.31 10.58
N LEU A 25 -3.93 -11.18 10.33
CA LEU A 25 -2.83 -10.90 9.41
C LEU A 25 -3.39 -10.78 7.99
N THR A 26 -2.94 -9.80 7.21
CA THR A 26 -3.44 -9.64 5.85
C THR A 26 -2.93 -10.76 4.94
N ASN A 27 -3.77 -11.19 4.00
CA ASN A 27 -3.39 -12.07 2.90
C ASN A 27 -2.66 -11.25 1.84
N HIS A 28 -1.38 -11.54 1.64
CA HIS A 28 -0.52 -10.83 0.70
C HIS A 28 -0.36 -11.56 -0.65
N GLY A 29 -0.92 -12.76 -0.77
CA GLY A 29 -0.77 -13.69 -1.89
C GLY A 29 -0.93 -13.04 -3.26
N PRO A 30 -2.10 -12.44 -3.56
CA PRO A 30 -2.37 -11.82 -4.86
C PRO A 30 -1.36 -10.74 -5.27
N MET A 31 -0.88 -9.95 -4.30
CA MET A 31 0.09 -8.89 -4.56
C MET A 31 1.48 -9.45 -4.88
N ALA A 32 1.90 -10.48 -4.14
CA ALA A 32 3.20 -11.11 -4.33
C ALA A 32 3.27 -11.85 -5.68
N VAL A 33 2.23 -12.61 -6.05
CA VAL A 33 2.23 -13.34 -7.33
C VAL A 33 2.15 -12.41 -8.53
N GLU A 34 1.42 -11.29 -8.45
CA GLU A 34 1.42 -10.28 -9.51
C GLU A 34 2.84 -9.75 -9.74
N VAL A 35 3.57 -9.43 -8.68
CA VAL A 35 4.96 -8.97 -8.76
C VAL A 35 5.84 -10.02 -9.43
N LEU A 36 5.79 -11.26 -8.95
CA LEU A 36 6.62 -12.35 -9.48
C LEU A 36 6.35 -12.58 -10.98
N VAL A 37 5.08 -12.68 -11.38
CA VAL A 37 4.73 -12.86 -12.80
C VAL A 37 5.17 -11.65 -13.64
N ARG A 38 4.88 -10.43 -13.20
CA ARG A 38 5.26 -9.21 -13.93
C ARG A 38 6.77 -9.07 -14.09
N ARG A 39 7.55 -9.49 -13.10
CA ARG A 39 9.03 -9.46 -13.11
C ARG A 39 9.65 -10.69 -13.80
N GLY A 40 8.85 -11.54 -14.44
CA GLY A 40 9.35 -12.66 -15.24
C GLY A 40 9.70 -13.92 -14.44
N LEU A 41 9.25 -14.02 -13.19
CA LEU A 41 9.54 -15.12 -12.26
C LEU A 41 8.36 -16.10 -12.13
N ALA A 42 7.59 -16.27 -13.20
CA ALA A 42 6.38 -17.09 -13.20
C ALA A 42 6.64 -18.57 -12.82
N ASP A 43 7.82 -19.11 -13.18
CA ASP A 43 8.21 -20.48 -12.87
C ASP A 43 8.25 -20.79 -11.35
N GLY A 44 8.48 -19.77 -10.52
CA GLY A 44 8.48 -19.90 -9.06
C GLY A 44 7.09 -19.83 -8.41
N VAL A 45 6.07 -19.39 -9.15
CA VAL A 45 4.77 -18.99 -8.57
C VAL A 45 4.01 -20.17 -7.99
N HIS A 46 3.83 -21.28 -8.70
CA HIS A 46 3.02 -22.40 -8.18
C HIS A 46 3.54 -22.92 -6.84
N ARG A 47 4.86 -23.12 -6.70
CA ARG A 47 5.49 -23.56 -5.43
C ARG A 47 5.27 -22.55 -4.31
N TRP A 48 5.42 -21.27 -4.62
CA TRP A 48 5.19 -20.19 -3.66
C TRP A 48 3.74 -20.17 -3.20
N VAL A 49 2.79 -20.24 -4.14
CA VAL A 49 1.34 -20.26 -3.87
C VAL A 49 0.98 -21.48 -3.03
N ASP A 50 1.43 -22.69 -3.39
CA ASP A 50 1.16 -23.93 -2.64
C ASP A 50 1.55 -23.82 -1.17
N THR A 51 2.69 -23.18 -0.90
CA THR A 51 3.17 -22.94 0.47
C THR A 51 2.34 -21.87 1.16
N TYR A 52 2.00 -20.79 0.45
CA TYR A 52 1.32 -19.63 1.03
C TYR A 52 -0.14 -19.91 1.37
N VAL A 53 -0.89 -20.58 0.48
CA VAL A 53 -2.32 -20.88 0.71
C VAL A 53 -2.55 -21.75 1.94
N GLY A 54 -1.58 -22.57 2.34
CA GLY A 54 -1.66 -23.39 3.55
C GLY A 54 -1.75 -22.59 4.86
N LYS A 55 -1.45 -21.29 4.84
CA LYS A 55 -1.56 -20.38 5.99
C LYS A 55 -2.94 -19.71 6.09
N LEU A 56 -3.68 -19.66 4.98
CA LEU A 56 -4.81 -18.77 4.82
C LEU A 56 -6.10 -19.36 5.39
N SER A 57 -6.95 -18.48 5.91
CA SER A 57 -8.31 -18.81 6.31
C SER A 57 -9.26 -18.76 5.13
N GLU A 58 -10.40 -19.42 5.25
CA GLU A 58 -11.49 -19.37 4.26
C GLU A 58 -12.03 -17.94 4.11
N LEU A 59 -12.61 -17.64 2.94
CA LEU A 59 -13.29 -16.37 2.72
C LEU A 59 -14.48 -16.23 3.68
N PRO A 60 -14.63 -15.10 4.40
CA PRO A 60 -15.79 -14.88 5.28
C PRO A 60 -17.11 -14.97 4.51
N SER A 61 -18.08 -15.69 5.07
CA SER A 61 -19.41 -15.82 4.49
C SER A 61 -20.15 -14.49 4.42
N VAL A 62 -21.01 -14.36 3.40
CA VAL A 62 -22.00 -13.28 3.30
C VAL A 62 -23.02 -13.44 4.43
N SER A 63 -23.34 -12.34 5.11
CA SER A 63 -24.32 -12.23 6.18
C SER A 63 -25.54 -11.42 5.75
N ASP A 64 -25.33 -10.17 5.32
CA ASP A 64 -26.38 -9.21 4.96
C ASP A 64 -25.98 -8.43 3.70
N ARG A 65 -26.92 -8.28 2.76
CA ARG A 65 -26.66 -7.59 1.50
C ARG A 65 -26.33 -6.10 1.72
N ILE A 66 -25.25 -5.64 1.07
CA ILE A 66 -24.95 -4.21 0.91
C ILE A 66 -25.57 -3.73 -0.42
N THR A 67 -26.11 -2.51 -0.43
CA THR A 67 -26.73 -1.87 -1.61
C THR A 67 -26.17 -0.46 -1.83
N ASP A 68 -26.50 0.14 -2.98
CA ASP A 68 -26.10 1.52 -3.32
C ASP A 68 -26.65 2.57 -2.35
N GLU A 69 -27.75 2.27 -1.67
CA GLU A 69 -28.35 3.12 -0.63
C GLU A 69 -27.69 2.91 0.74
N SER A 70 -27.22 1.69 1.04
CA SER A 70 -26.84 1.26 2.40
C SER A 70 -25.34 1.12 2.65
N TRP A 71 -24.49 1.15 1.61
CA TRP A 71 -23.05 0.90 1.73
C TRP A 71 -22.32 1.81 2.74
N ARG A 72 -22.80 3.04 2.94
CA ARG A 72 -22.17 4.01 3.86
C ARG A 72 -22.16 3.49 5.30
N ASP A 73 -23.20 2.77 5.70
CA ASP A 73 -23.35 2.24 7.05
C ASP A 73 -22.45 1.02 7.30
N ALA A 74 -21.96 0.38 6.23
CA ALA A 74 -21.08 -0.79 6.29
C ALA A 74 -19.58 -0.44 6.22
N LEU A 75 -19.21 0.82 5.96
CA LEU A 75 -17.81 1.23 5.84
C LEU A 75 -17.07 1.04 7.17
N GLY A 76 -15.87 0.44 7.09
CA GLY A 76 -15.01 0.22 8.25
C GLY A 76 -15.48 -0.89 9.21
N ASP A 77 -16.63 -1.54 8.93
CA ASP A 77 -17.06 -2.71 9.68
C ASP A 77 -16.47 -4.00 9.06
N GLY A 78 -15.34 -4.43 9.60
CA GLY A 78 -14.63 -5.61 9.10
C GLY A 78 -15.40 -6.92 9.24
N ARG A 79 -16.50 -6.98 10.00
CA ARG A 79 -17.38 -8.16 10.02
C ARG A 79 -18.11 -8.35 8.70
N ARG A 80 -18.26 -7.27 7.92
CA ARG A 80 -18.97 -7.22 6.64
C ARG A 80 -18.07 -7.52 5.45
N ILE A 81 -16.86 -8.08 5.63
CA ILE A 81 -15.91 -8.38 4.53
C ILE A 81 -16.55 -9.28 3.45
N GLY A 82 -17.29 -10.31 3.85
CA GLY A 82 -18.00 -11.19 2.91
C GLY A 82 -19.04 -10.43 2.10
N ASP A 83 -19.81 -9.55 2.76
CA ASP A 83 -20.85 -8.72 2.14
C ASP A 83 -20.26 -7.70 1.16
N TRP A 84 -19.16 -7.06 1.54
CA TRP A 84 -18.42 -6.15 0.68
C TRP A 84 -17.86 -6.88 -0.55
N SER A 85 -17.37 -8.11 -0.39
CA SER A 85 -16.85 -8.93 -1.49
C SER A 85 -17.96 -9.25 -2.49
N ALA A 86 -19.12 -9.69 -2.00
CA ALA A 86 -20.29 -9.95 -2.84
C ALA A 86 -20.76 -8.67 -3.58
N TYR A 87 -20.84 -7.54 -2.87
CA TYR A 87 -21.23 -6.26 -3.45
C TYR A 87 -20.29 -5.84 -4.58
N PHE A 88 -18.97 -5.84 -4.37
CA PHE A 88 -18.04 -5.41 -5.41
C PHE A 88 -17.98 -6.39 -6.59
N VAL A 89 -18.15 -7.70 -6.36
CA VAL A 89 -18.27 -8.67 -7.47
C VAL A 89 -19.50 -8.36 -8.32
N GLU A 90 -20.65 -8.05 -7.71
CA GLU A 90 -21.86 -7.61 -8.43
C GLU A 90 -21.61 -6.31 -9.21
N GLN A 91 -20.97 -5.32 -8.58
CA GLN A 91 -20.62 -4.05 -9.25
C GLN A 91 -19.73 -4.26 -10.48
N MET A 92 -18.77 -5.19 -10.43
CA MET A 92 -17.90 -5.51 -11.58
C MET A 92 -18.61 -6.29 -12.69
N GLN A 93 -19.75 -6.93 -12.40
CA GLN A 93 -20.58 -7.59 -13.42
C GLN A 93 -21.47 -6.59 -14.14
N GLU A 94 -21.90 -5.53 -13.45
CA GLU A 94 -22.81 -4.52 -13.97
C GLU A 94 -22.08 -3.35 -14.67
N HIS A 95 -20.85 -3.05 -14.24
CA HIS A 95 -20.09 -1.90 -14.70
C HIS A 95 -18.66 -2.27 -15.10
N PRO A 96 -18.08 -1.58 -16.10
CA PRO A 96 -16.66 -1.70 -16.40
C PRO A 96 -15.79 -1.40 -15.17
N TRP A 97 -14.73 -2.19 -14.97
CA TRP A 97 -13.88 -2.09 -13.79
C TRP A 97 -13.33 -0.68 -13.52
N ARG A 98 -13.02 0.07 -14.59
CA ARG A 98 -12.55 1.47 -14.50
C ARG A 98 -13.61 2.39 -13.92
N GLU A 99 -14.87 2.21 -14.28
CA GLU A 99 -15.98 3.03 -13.76
C GLU A 99 -16.19 2.77 -12.27
N VAL A 100 -16.13 1.50 -11.85
CA VAL A 100 -16.19 1.11 -10.44
C VAL A 100 -15.01 1.71 -9.67
N LEU A 101 -13.78 1.58 -10.18
CA LEU A 101 -12.58 2.16 -9.57
C LEU A 101 -12.70 3.67 -9.40
N VAL A 102 -13.04 4.41 -10.45
CA VAL A 102 -13.16 5.88 -10.42
C VAL A 102 -14.26 6.32 -9.44
N THR A 103 -15.34 5.56 -9.33
CA THR A 103 -16.43 5.81 -8.40
C THR A 103 -16.01 5.61 -6.95
N TRP A 104 -15.26 4.54 -6.67
CA TRP A 104 -14.92 4.13 -5.31
C TRP A 104 -13.62 4.70 -4.77
N TRP A 105 -12.65 5.01 -5.63
CA TRP A 105 -11.38 5.59 -5.23
C TRP A 105 -11.52 6.81 -4.30
N PRO A 106 -12.23 7.90 -4.67
CA PRO A 106 -12.41 9.04 -3.77
C PRO A 106 -13.23 8.72 -2.51
N ARG A 107 -14.10 7.70 -2.55
CA ARG A 107 -14.88 7.26 -1.37
C ARG A 107 -14.00 6.57 -0.34
N LEU A 108 -12.96 5.86 -0.79
CA LEU A 108 -12.07 5.05 0.05
C LEU A 108 -10.77 5.77 0.45
N LEU A 109 -10.34 6.78 -0.30
CA LEU A 109 -9.17 7.62 0.00
C LEU A 109 -9.12 8.19 1.44
N PRO A 110 -10.24 8.62 2.07
CA PRO A 110 -10.21 9.10 3.46
C PRO A 110 -9.75 8.04 4.46
N GLY A 111 -9.88 6.76 4.12
CA GLY A 111 -9.43 5.65 4.95
C GLY A 111 -8.37 4.76 4.28
N ILE A 112 -7.46 5.39 3.55
CA ILE A 112 -6.33 4.74 2.85
C ILE A 112 -5.45 3.86 3.75
N VAL A 113 -5.46 4.06 5.07
CA VAL A 113 -4.73 3.19 6.03
C VAL A 113 -5.46 1.88 6.36
N ALA A 114 -6.48 1.52 5.58
CA ALA A 114 -7.19 0.26 5.69
C ALA A 114 -6.24 -0.95 5.66
N GLY A 115 -6.32 -1.78 6.70
CA GLY A 115 -5.37 -2.88 6.90
C GLY A 115 -3.92 -2.42 6.90
N ALA A 116 -3.59 -1.28 7.51
CA ALA A 116 -2.25 -0.67 7.41
C ALA A 116 -1.80 -0.40 5.96
N THR A 117 -2.70 0.14 5.12
CA THR A 117 -2.54 0.44 3.68
C THR A 117 -2.65 -0.74 2.71
N HIS A 118 -2.88 -1.95 3.20
CA HIS A 118 -3.05 -3.11 2.34
C HIS A 118 -4.21 -3.00 1.35
N GLY A 119 -5.30 -2.30 1.69
CA GLY A 119 -6.43 -2.09 0.77
C GLY A 119 -6.00 -1.44 -0.54
N VAL A 120 -5.34 -0.27 -0.47
CA VAL A 120 -4.87 0.46 -1.66
C VAL A 120 -3.75 -0.28 -2.39
N ILE A 121 -2.87 -0.97 -1.66
CA ILE A 121 -1.82 -1.79 -2.26
C ILE A 121 -2.45 -2.91 -3.09
N ARG A 122 -3.36 -3.70 -2.50
CA ARG A 122 -4.03 -4.81 -3.19
C ARG A 122 -4.78 -4.35 -4.45
N VAL A 123 -5.51 -3.23 -4.36
CA VAL A 123 -6.17 -2.61 -5.53
C VAL A 123 -5.17 -2.24 -6.61
N SER A 124 -4.05 -1.61 -6.26
CA SER A 124 -3.03 -1.21 -7.23
C SER A 124 -2.44 -2.40 -8.00
N HIS A 125 -2.11 -3.49 -7.32
CA HIS A 125 -1.60 -4.70 -7.98
C HIS A 125 -2.59 -5.24 -9.02
N ALA A 126 -3.88 -5.33 -8.68
CA ALA A 126 -4.92 -5.75 -9.62
C ALA A 126 -5.08 -4.76 -10.79
N VAL A 127 -5.05 -3.46 -10.52
CA VAL A 127 -5.11 -2.41 -11.56
C VAL A 127 -3.93 -2.50 -12.52
N ARG A 128 -2.71 -2.77 -12.04
CA ARG A 128 -1.54 -2.96 -12.91
C ARG A 128 -1.74 -4.11 -13.89
N THR A 129 -2.29 -5.23 -13.42
CA THR A 129 -2.63 -6.38 -14.29
C THR A 129 -3.63 -5.95 -15.38
N LEU A 130 -4.75 -5.34 -14.97
CA LEU A 130 -5.80 -4.88 -15.88
C LEU A 130 -5.31 -3.85 -16.90
N LEU A 131 -4.44 -2.91 -16.50
CA LEU A 131 -3.88 -1.90 -17.39
C LEU A 131 -2.96 -2.49 -18.48
N ARG A 132 -2.40 -3.69 -18.28
CA ARG A 132 -1.59 -4.39 -19.29
C ARG A 132 -2.43 -5.14 -20.32
N GLY A 133 -3.76 -5.05 -20.22
CA GLY A 133 -4.72 -5.67 -21.13
C GLY A 133 -5.19 -7.05 -20.68
N ASP A 134 -4.77 -7.50 -19.50
CA ASP A 134 -5.25 -8.75 -18.88
C ASP A 134 -6.53 -8.48 -18.09
N GLU A 135 -7.65 -8.37 -18.83
CA GLU A 135 -9.00 -8.20 -18.26
C GLU A 135 -9.68 -9.55 -18.02
N SER A 136 -8.93 -10.53 -17.51
CA SER A 136 -9.49 -11.84 -17.16
C SER A 136 -10.54 -11.71 -16.04
N PRO A 137 -11.51 -12.65 -15.98
CA PRO A 137 -12.44 -12.71 -14.84
C PRO A 137 -11.74 -12.82 -13.49
N ALA A 138 -10.56 -13.46 -13.44
CA ALA A 138 -9.78 -13.61 -12.21
C ALA A 138 -9.17 -12.27 -11.76
N ALA A 139 -8.58 -11.49 -12.68
CA ALA A 139 -8.03 -10.17 -12.38
C ALA A 139 -9.12 -9.17 -11.95
N VAL A 140 -10.28 -9.18 -12.61
CA VAL A 140 -11.45 -8.35 -12.22
C VAL A 140 -11.97 -8.74 -10.84
N THR A 141 -12.05 -10.04 -10.54
CA THR A 141 -12.44 -10.53 -9.20
C THR A 141 -11.46 -10.10 -8.12
N GLU A 142 -10.16 -10.14 -8.41
CA GLU A 142 -9.13 -9.69 -7.47
C GLU A 142 -9.23 -8.19 -7.17
N LEU A 143 -9.53 -7.35 -8.18
CA LEU A 143 -9.83 -5.94 -7.97
C LEU A 143 -11.05 -5.75 -7.06
N ALA A 144 -12.14 -6.50 -7.29
CA ALA A 144 -13.34 -6.47 -6.45
C ALA A 144 -13.01 -6.80 -4.99
N HIS A 145 -12.22 -7.86 -4.74
CA HIS A 145 -11.78 -8.25 -3.41
C HIS A 145 -10.84 -7.21 -2.76
N GLY A 146 -9.98 -6.57 -3.54
CA GLY A 146 -9.15 -5.45 -3.07
C GLY A 146 -9.98 -4.27 -2.58
N LEU A 147 -10.98 -3.86 -3.37
CA LEU A 147 -11.91 -2.78 -3.00
C LEU A 147 -12.76 -3.15 -1.79
N ALA A 148 -13.25 -4.40 -1.73
CA ALA A 148 -14.01 -4.92 -0.59
C ALA A 148 -13.21 -4.87 0.70
N PHE A 149 -11.95 -5.32 0.65
CA PHE A 149 -11.07 -5.28 1.81
C PHE A 149 -10.80 -3.84 2.26
N TRP A 150 -10.55 -2.93 1.32
CA TRP A 150 -10.37 -1.51 1.64
C TRP A 150 -11.62 -0.92 2.30
N ALA A 151 -12.81 -1.14 1.74
CA ALA A 151 -14.07 -0.65 2.28
C ALA A 151 -14.35 -1.18 3.70
N ALA A 152 -14.15 -2.48 3.92
CA ALA A 152 -14.41 -3.13 5.20
C ALA A 152 -13.40 -2.75 6.29
N ARG A 153 -12.16 -2.40 5.94
CA ARG A 153 -11.11 -1.99 6.88
C ARG A 153 -10.83 -0.49 6.89
N MET A 154 -11.68 0.30 6.24
CA MET A 154 -11.51 1.74 6.12
C MET A 154 -11.35 2.41 7.49
N ARG A 155 -10.26 3.16 7.66
CA ARG A 155 -9.97 3.91 8.90
C ARG A 155 -9.31 5.22 8.57
N SER A 156 -9.76 6.31 9.16
CA SER A 156 -9.21 7.64 8.91
C SER A 156 -7.90 7.87 9.65
N VAL A 157 -7.00 8.65 9.04
CA VAL A 157 -5.88 9.27 9.74
C VAL A 157 -6.39 10.56 10.39
N PRO A 158 -6.18 10.78 11.71
CA PRO A 158 -6.63 11.99 12.37
C PRO A 158 -6.11 13.26 11.68
N GLY A 159 -6.97 14.25 11.42
CA GLY A 159 -6.59 15.53 10.80
C GLY A 159 -6.37 15.50 9.29
N ALA A 160 -6.41 14.34 8.62
CA ALA A 160 -6.11 14.22 7.20
C ALA A 160 -7.18 14.84 6.30
N ALA A 161 -8.45 14.73 6.68
CA ALA A 161 -9.55 15.32 5.91
C ALA A 161 -9.53 16.85 5.95
N GLU A 162 -9.11 17.42 7.07
CA GLU A 162 -8.93 18.86 7.30
C GLU A 162 -7.70 19.38 6.56
N ALA A 163 -6.63 18.59 6.48
CA ALA A 163 -5.40 18.94 5.76
C ALA A 163 -5.53 18.84 4.23
N ALA A 164 -6.62 18.26 3.71
CA ALA A 164 -6.81 18.08 2.27
C ALA A 164 -6.77 19.41 1.49
N PRO A 165 -6.16 19.45 0.29
CA PRO A 165 -6.06 20.65 -0.54
C PRO A 165 -7.42 21.31 -0.79
N GLY A 166 -7.45 22.65 -0.74
CA GLY A 166 -8.65 23.44 -1.06
C GLY A 166 -9.57 23.78 0.12
N ARG A 167 -9.38 23.20 1.32
CA ARG A 167 -10.17 23.55 2.52
C ARG A 167 -9.60 24.71 3.33
N HIS A 168 -8.29 24.98 3.25
CA HIS A 168 -7.64 26.08 3.95
C HIS A 168 -6.79 26.94 3.00
N ARG A 169 -7.16 28.22 2.87
CA ARG A 169 -6.55 29.18 1.92
C ARG A 169 -5.18 29.75 2.35
N ARG A 170 -4.59 29.29 3.46
CA ARG A 170 -3.49 30.00 4.17
C ARG A 170 -2.26 29.17 4.57
N SER A 171 -2.18 27.90 4.18
CA SER A 171 -0.99 27.08 4.49
C SER A 171 -0.68 26.21 3.28
N GLU A 172 0.15 26.73 2.38
CA GLU A 172 0.79 25.91 1.35
C GLU A 172 2.02 25.26 1.98
N GLY A 173 2.12 23.94 1.88
CA GLY A 173 3.35 23.25 2.23
C GLY A 173 4.47 23.71 1.30
N THR A 174 5.70 23.66 1.81
CA THR A 174 6.89 24.17 1.09
C THR A 174 8.07 23.21 1.15
N LEU A 175 8.00 22.16 1.98
CA LEU A 175 9.09 21.20 2.11
C LEU A 175 9.07 20.23 0.93
N GLU A 176 10.24 19.95 0.39
CA GLU A 176 10.43 18.80 -0.49
C GLU A 176 10.31 17.50 0.34
N VAL A 177 10.14 16.37 -0.35
CA VAL A 177 9.81 15.09 0.26
C VAL A 177 10.73 14.70 1.43
N ASN A 178 12.05 14.78 1.24
CA ASN A 178 13.01 14.33 2.25
C ASN A 178 12.96 15.21 3.51
N ASP A 179 12.91 16.54 3.33
CA ASP A 179 12.76 17.48 4.45
C ASP A 179 11.43 17.28 5.17
N ALA A 180 10.35 17.01 4.42
CA ALA A 180 9.04 16.72 4.97
C ALA A 180 9.05 15.43 5.80
N LEU A 181 9.73 14.37 5.33
CA LEU A 181 9.90 13.10 6.04
C LEU A 181 10.72 13.27 7.34
N ASP A 182 11.76 14.10 7.31
CA ASP A 182 12.59 14.41 8.48
C ASP A 182 11.85 15.25 9.53
N ALA A 183 10.92 16.10 9.10
CA ALA A 183 10.13 16.94 10.00
C ALA A 183 9.01 16.19 10.76
N ILE A 184 8.77 14.92 10.46
CA ILE A 184 7.66 14.15 11.06
C ILE A 184 7.94 13.88 12.55
N PRO A 185 7.06 14.32 13.47
CA PRO A 185 7.24 14.04 14.89
C PRO A 185 6.96 12.57 15.20
N ARG A 186 7.65 12.03 16.21
CA ARG A 186 7.30 10.72 16.78
C ARG A 186 6.17 10.88 17.79
N ILE A 187 5.25 9.91 17.84
CA ILE A 187 4.27 9.85 18.93
C ILE A 187 4.96 9.54 20.28
N PRO A 188 4.41 10.03 21.40
CA PRO A 188 5.03 9.87 22.72
C PRO A 188 5.17 8.41 23.15
N SER A 189 4.14 7.58 22.90
CA SER A 189 4.16 6.15 23.23
C SER A 189 4.16 5.30 21.96
N GLN A 190 5.25 4.54 21.79
CA GLN A 190 5.47 3.59 20.70
C GLN A 190 5.05 2.18 21.14
N GLN A 191 3.97 2.05 21.90
CA GLN A 191 3.42 0.77 22.36
C GLN A 191 1.97 0.61 21.92
N GLY A 192 1.50 -0.64 21.89
CA GLY A 192 0.12 -0.98 21.55
C GLY A 192 -0.14 -1.13 20.05
N THR A 193 -1.42 -1.36 19.74
CA THR A 193 -1.91 -1.62 18.38
C THR A 193 -1.80 -0.40 17.47
N VAL A 194 -1.92 -0.60 16.15
CA VAL A 194 -2.02 0.49 15.17
C VAL A 194 -3.09 1.51 15.58
N ALA A 195 -4.23 1.04 16.10
CA ALA A 195 -5.31 1.91 16.55
C ALA A 195 -4.89 2.84 17.70
N VAL A 196 -4.24 2.29 18.72
CA VAL A 196 -3.78 3.04 19.89
C VAL A 196 -2.71 4.05 19.51
N ARG A 197 -1.76 3.65 18.65
CA ARG A 197 -0.70 4.54 18.17
C ARG A 197 -1.25 5.70 17.34
N PHE A 198 -2.13 5.42 16.38
CA PHE A 198 -2.71 6.47 15.53
C PHE A 198 -3.63 7.41 16.31
N GLY A 199 -4.30 6.93 17.37
CA GLY A 199 -5.11 7.78 18.25
C GLY A 199 -4.32 8.92 18.89
N GLN A 200 -3.02 8.73 19.17
CA GLN A 200 -2.15 9.77 19.73
C GLN A 200 -1.89 10.93 18.77
N LEU A 201 -2.04 10.73 17.45
CA LEU A 201 -1.76 11.76 16.44
C LEU A 201 -2.70 12.97 16.59
N ALA A 202 -3.95 12.75 17.00
CA ALA A 202 -4.92 13.82 17.22
C ALA A 202 -4.50 14.80 18.34
N GLU A 203 -3.72 14.32 19.31
CA GLU A 203 -3.29 15.07 20.48
C GLU A 203 -1.93 15.76 20.27
N LEU A 204 -1.24 15.49 19.17
CA LEU A 204 0.07 16.09 18.86
C LEU A 204 -0.08 17.50 18.29
N PRO A 205 0.41 18.56 18.95
CA PRO A 205 0.24 19.94 18.47
C PRO A 205 0.87 20.22 17.10
N THR A 206 1.96 19.53 16.77
CA THR A 206 2.70 19.68 15.50
C THR A 206 2.13 18.81 14.37
N TRP A 207 1.18 17.92 14.67
CA TRP A 207 0.66 16.97 13.70
C TRP A 207 -0.07 17.63 12.51
N PRO A 208 -0.96 18.62 12.70
CA PRO A 208 -1.59 19.31 11.58
C PRO A 208 -0.60 19.98 10.62
N ALA A 209 0.52 20.49 11.14
CA ALA A 209 1.57 21.08 10.31
C ALA A 209 2.31 20.01 9.49
N SER A 210 2.55 18.83 10.06
CA SER A 210 3.19 17.70 9.38
C SER A 210 2.37 17.24 8.16
N LEU A 211 1.04 17.15 8.30
CA LEU A 211 0.14 16.80 7.21
C LEU A 211 0.13 17.81 6.05
N ARG A 212 0.48 19.07 6.32
CA ARG A 212 0.53 20.16 5.32
C ARG A 212 1.94 20.58 4.95
N SER A 213 2.95 19.81 5.34
CA SER A 213 4.36 20.20 5.18
C SER A 213 4.85 20.06 3.74
N LEU A 214 4.42 18.99 3.06
CA LEU A 214 4.81 18.68 1.68
C LEU A 214 4.39 19.77 0.71
N ARG A 215 5.30 20.16 -0.19
CA ARG A 215 5.08 21.18 -1.21
C ARG A 215 3.81 20.92 -2.02
N THR A 216 2.95 21.93 -2.10
CA THR A 216 1.71 21.82 -2.90
C THR A 216 2.04 21.55 -4.38
N PRO A 217 1.48 20.48 -5.00
CA PRO A 217 1.70 20.21 -6.41
C PRO A 217 0.99 21.23 -7.30
N THR A 218 1.64 21.64 -8.37
CA THR A 218 1.13 22.68 -9.31
C THR A 218 0.53 22.13 -10.60
N SER A 219 0.73 20.84 -10.88
CA SER A 219 0.22 20.15 -12.07
C SER A 219 0.13 18.63 -11.86
N PRO A 220 -0.59 17.87 -12.70
CA PRO A 220 -0.60 16.41 -12.64
C PRO A 220 0.80 15.80 -12.73
N ALA A 221 1.68 16.32 -13.60
CA ALA A 221 3.06 15.85 -13.71
C ALA A 221 3.91 16.16 -12.46
N ASP A 222 3.56 17.21 -11.70
CA ASP A 222 4.18 17.49 -10.40
C ASP A 222 3.70 16.52 -9.32
N VAL A 223 2.43 16.09 -9.36
CA VAL A 223 1.92 15.03 -8.46
C VAL A 223 2.66 13.71 -8.70
N GLU A 224 2.78 13.29 -9.95
CA GLU A 224 3.45 12.04 -10.33
C GLU A 224 4.92 12.04 -9.86
N ARG A 225 5.65 13.14 -10.13
CA ARG A 225 7.03 13.31 -9.66
C ARG A 225 7.13 13.28 -8.14
N GLN A 226 6.28 14.02 -7.42
CA GLN A 226 6.30 14.02 -5.96
C GLN A 226 5.99 12.64 -5.35
N LEU A 227 5.11 11.85 -5.98
CA LEU A 227 4.88 10.46 -5.58
C LEU A 227 6.13 9.60 -5.80
N ALA A 228 6.80 9.72 -6.95
CA ALA A 228 8.04 9.00 -7.23
C ALA A 228 9.19 9.40 -6.27
N ASP A 229 9.28 10.69 -5.93
CA ASP A 229 10.20 11.21 -4.92
C ASP A 229 9.85 10.64 -3.52
N LEU A 230 8.57 10.58 -3.17
CA LEU A 230 8.08 9.99 -1.91
C LEU A 230 8.43 8.51 -1.80
N VAL A 231 8.22 7.74 -2.88
CA VAL A 231 8.60 6.32 -2.94
C VAL A 231 10.11 6.17 -2.71
N SER A 232 10.92 6.96 -3.42
CA SER A 232 12.38 6.88 -3.35
C SER A 232 12.93 7.30 -1.99
N GLY A 233 12.47 8.44 -1.46
CA GLY A 233 12.87 8.94 -0.15
C GLY A 233 12.46 8.02 0.99
N ALA A 234 11.24 7.46 0.95
CA ALA A 234 10.79 6.49 1.95
C ALA A 234 11.56 5.15 1.86
N ALA A 235 11.83 4.67 0.66
CA ALA A 235 12.62 3.44 0.45
C ALA A 235 14.05 3.61 0.97
N ALA A 236 14.73 4.71 0.65
CA ALA A 236 16.07 5.01 1.16
C ALA A 236 16.07 5.18 2.69
N ARG A 237 15.05 5.86 3.25
CA ARG A 237 14.90 6.04 4.70
C ARG A 237 14.73 4.71 5.43
N TYR A 238 14.12 3.69 4.81
CA TYR A 238 14.00 2.36 5.41
C TYR A 238 15.36 1.77 5.78
N LEU A 239 16.43 2.04 5.02
CA LEU A 239 17.77 1.51 5.29
C LEU A 239 18.24 1.81 6.73
N THR A 240 18.02 3.03 7.19
CA THR A 240 18.43 3.49 8.53
C THR A 240 17.36 3.31 9.61
N HIS A 241 16.07 3.29 9.24
CA HIS A 241 14.96 3.33 10.19
C HIS A 241 14.17 2.02 10.31
N GLY A 242 14.30 1.10 9.34
CA GLY A 242 13.48 -0.11 9.21
C GLY A 242 13.48 -0.98 10.47
N HIS A 243 14.56 -0.95 11.26
CA HIS A 243 14.69 -1.70 12.50
C HIS A 243 13.66 -1.30 13.59
N GLY A 244 13.01 -0.14 13.49
CA GLY A 244 11.99 0.29 14.45
C GLY A 244 10.69 -0.54 14.34
N SER A 245 10.30 -0.88 13.11
CA SER A 245 9.22 -1.82 12.83
C SER A 245 9.39 -2.37 11.42
N PRO A 246 10.11 -3.50 11.26
CA PRO A 246 10.52 -4.00 9.95
C PRO A 246 9.35 -4.16 8.97
N VAL A 247 8.22 -4.67 9.45
CA VAL A 247 7.03 -4.87 8.61
C VAL A 247 6.29 -3.55 8.37
N LEU A 248 5.94 -2.77 9.41
CA LEU A 248 5.07 -1.60 9.21
C LEU A 248 5.77 -0.50 8.40
N LEU A 249 7.09 -0.36 8.52
CA LEU A 249 7.82 0.69 7.80
C LEU A 249 8.00 0.40 6.31
N VAL A 250 7.79 -0.82 5.80
CA VAL A 250 7.79 -1.05 4.33
C VAL A 250 6.66 -0.28 3.64
N HIS A 251 5.55 -0.05 4.36
CA HIS A 251 4.35 0.58 3.83
C HIS A 251 4.54 2.06 3.49
N THR A 252 5.53 2.73 4.07
CA THR A 252 5.83 4.13 3.74
C THR A 252 6.36 4.29 2.32
N ALA A 253 6.90 3.22 1.70
CA ALA A 253 7.31 3.22 0.29
C ALA A 253 6.30 2.46 -0.59
N THR A 254 5.79 1.31 -0.14
CA THR A 254 4.92 0.48 -0.99
C THR A 254 3.53 1.09 -1.21
N ALA A 255 2.98 1.84 -0.24
CA ALA A 255 1.67 2.48 -0.43
C ALA A 255 1.73 3.70 -1.37
N PRO A 256 2.71 4.62 -1.29
CA PRO A 256 2.92 5.63 -2.34
C PRO A 256 3.16 5.02 -3.71
N ASN A 257 3.93 3.92 -3.81
CA ASN A 257 4.17 3.25 -5.08
C ASN A 257 2.87 2.66 -5.65
N ALA A 258 2.03 2.08 -4.79
CA ALA A 258 0.70 1.59 -5.17
C ALA A 258 -0.18 2.72 -5.73
N VAL A 259 -0.19 3.90 -5.11
CA VAL A 259 -0.93 5.07 -5.61
C VAL A 259 -0.37 5.53 -6.96
N LEU A 260 0.95 5.64 -7.09
CA LEU A 260 1.63 6.02 -8.33
C LEU A 260 1.24 5.11 -9.49
N HIS A 261 1.29 3.79 -9.27
CA HIS A 261 0.91 2.78 -10.26
C HIS A 261 -0.57 2.80 -10.64
N THR A 262 -1.43 3.38 -9.81
CA THR A 262 -2.87 3.48 -10.09
C THR A 262 -3.25 4.74 -10.87
N LEU A 263 -2.41 5.80 -10.85
CA LEU A 263 -2.71 7.08 -11.51
C LEU A 263 -3.16 6.95 -12.98
N PRO A 264 -2.58 6.08 -13.83
CA PRO A 264 -2.99 5.95 -15.22
C PRO A 264 -4.45 5.47 -15.42
N ALA A 265 -5.03 4.82 -14.41
CA ALA A 265 -6.43 4.38 -14.44
C ALA A 265 -7.42 5.44 -13.91
N LEU A 266 -6.93 6.57 -13.41
CA LEU A 266 -7.72 7.58 -12.71
C LEU A 266 -7.78 8.92 -13.47
N PRO A 267 -8.91 9.63 -13.43
CA PRO A 267 -8.98 11.02 -13.83
C PRO A 267 -7.94 11.88 -13.09
N GLN A 268 -7.31 12.82 -13.80
CA GLN A 268 -6.28 13.71 -13.23
C GLN A 268 -6.75 14.53 -12.02
N SER A 269 -8.06 14.79 -11.90
CA SER A 269 -8.65 15.46 -10.74
C SER A 269 -8.49 14.68 -9.43
N LEU A 270 -8.27 13.36 -9.50
CA LEU A 270 -8.05 12.51 -8.33
C LEU A 270 -6.57 12.39 -7.92
N TRP A 271 -5.63 12.88 -8.73
CA TRP A 271 -4.20 12.67 -8.48
C TRP A 271 -3.72 13.41 -7.23
N ALA A 272 -3.99 14.72 -7.13
CA ALA A 272 -3.59 15.51 -5.97
C ALA A 272 -4.24 15.03 -4.65
N PRO A 273 -5.55 14.70 -4.61
CA PRO A 273 -6.15 14.03 -3.45
C PRO A 273 -5.46 12.72 -3.07
N SER A 274 -5.02 11.92 -4.06
CA SER A 274 -4.35 10.65 -3.82
C SER A 274 -2.98 10.84 -3.18
N LEU A 275 -2.19 11.81 -3.67
CA LEU A 275 -0.92 12.21 -3.04
C LEU A 275 -1.14 12.68 -1.60
N SER A 276 -2.11 13.55 -1.34
CA SER A 276 -2.39 14.04 0.02
C SER A 276 -2.79 12.90 0.98
N SER A 277 -3.64 11.99 0.54
CA SER A 277 -4.05 10.82 1.34
C SER A 277 -2.85 9.91 1.66
N VAL A 278 -2.01 9.60 0.67
CA VAL A 278 -0.89 8.68 0.89
C VAL A 278 0.28 9.32 1.63
N TRP A 279 0.45 10.64 1.51
CA TRP A 279 1.32 11.43 2.39
C TRP A 279 0.88 11.32 3.85
N ALA A 280 -0.41 11.55 4.13
CA ALA A 280 -0.95 11.44 5.49
C ALA A 280 -0.75 10.03 6.08
N ALA A 281 -0.95 8.99 5.27
CA ALA A 281 -0.69 7.60 5.66
C ALA A 281 0.80 7.35 5.98
N SER A 282 1.69 7.78 5.10
CA SER A 282 3.14 7.63 5.26
C SER A 282 3.64 8.38 6.49
N ALA A 283 3.11 9.58 6.73
CA ALA A 283 3.43 10.37 7.91
C ALA A 283 2.92 9.73 9.21
N ALA A 284 1.70 9.18 9.21
CA ALA A 284 1.14 8.50 10.37
C ALA A 284 1.94 7.25 10.75
N ILE A 285 2.34 6.45 9.76
CA ILE A 285 3.18 5.26 9.96
C ILE A 285 4.56 5.67 10.47
N THR A 286 5.18 6.69 9.86
CA THR A 286 6.49 7.19 10.29
C THR A 286 6.46 7.67 11.74
N ALA A 287 5.49 8.53 12.10
CA ALA A 287 5.31 9.02 13.46
C ALA A 287 5.10 7.88 14.48
N ALA A 288 4.37 6.84 14.07
CA ALA A 288 3.96 5.74 14.93
C ALA A 288 4.98 4.60 15.07
N TYR A 289 5.95 4.47 14.15
CA TYR A 289 6.82 3.29 14.10
C TYR A 289 8.29 3.59 13.84
N ALA A 290 8.66 4.80 13.45
CA ALA A 290 10.06 5.14 13.28
C ALA A 290 10.82 5.05 14.62
N PRO A 291 12.06 4.53 14.62
CA PRO A 291 12.90 4.52 15.80
C PRO A 291 13.26 5.95 16.23
N ALA A 292 13.74 6.10 17.46
CA ALA A 292 14.11 7.41 17.99
C ALA A 292 15.32 8.03 17.29
N GLN A 293 16.22 7.18 16.79
CA GLN A 293 17.43 7.56 16.08
C GLN A 293 17.60 6.63 14.88
N PRO A 294 18.11 7.13 13.74
CA PRO A 294 18.57 6.28 12.64
C PRO A 294 19.78 5.46 13.09
N LEU A 295 19.98 4.28 12.50
CA LEU A 295 21.25 3.57 12.64
C LEU A 295 22.39 4.37 11.96
N PRO A 296 23.59 4.39 12.57
CA PRO A 296 24.79 4.95 11.96
C PRO A 296 25.12 4.28 10.62
N ARG A 297 25.63 5.04 9.65
CA ARG A 297 25.94 4.56 8.29
C ARG A 297 26.98 3.43 8.26
N ASP A 298 27.92 3.43 9.20
CA ASP A 298 28.96 2.41 9.36
C ASP A 298 28.44 1.07 9.90
N GLU A 299 27.23 1.03 10.46
CA GLU A 299 26.55 -0.20 10.88
C GLU A 299 25.63 -0.79 9.78
N LEU A 300 25.48 -0.10 8.66
CA LEU A 300 24.59 -0.50 7.56
C LEU A 300 25.34 -1.38 6.54
N PRO A 301 24.64 -2.29 5.83
CA PRO A 301 25.26 -3.06 4.76
C PRO A 301 25.94 -2.16 3.73
N ALA A 302 27.21 -2.43 3.44
CA ALA A 302 27.97 -1.73 2.41
C ALA A 302 27.58 -2.28 1.04
N GLY A 303 26.69 -1.57 0.34
CA GLY A 303 26.12 -2.02 -0.93
C GLY A 303 24.98 -3.02 -0.75
N GLY A 304 24.00 -2.96 -1.67
CA GLY A 304 22.87 -3.88 -1.73
C GLY A 304 23.05 -4.95 -2.81
N VAL A 305 22.15 -5.94 -2.82
CA VAL A 305 21.94 -6.83 -3.97
C VAL A 305 21.81 -6.00 -5.24
N HIS A 306 22.50 -6.39 -6.32
CA HIS A 306 22.41 -5.70 -7.59
C HIS A 306 20.96 -5.69 -8.11
N ALA A 307 20.56 -4.60 -8.78
CA ALA A 307 19.20 -4.44 -9.29
C ALA A 307 18.71 -5.64 -10.11
N ASP A 308 19.58 -6.21 -10.96
CA ASP A 308 19.26 -7.36 -11.82
C ASP A 308 19.05 -8.67 -11.04
N GLU A 309 19.56 -8.78 -9.82
CA GLU A 309 19.46 -9.99 -8.98
C GLU A 309 18.42 -9.86 -7.86
N LEU A 310 17.88 -8.65 -7.64
CA LEU A 310 17.08 -8.32 -6.46
C LEU A 310 15.76 -9.10 -6.40
N MET A 311 15.10 -9.31 -7.53
CA MET A 311 13.86 -10.10 -7.57
C MET A 311 14.12 -11.60 -7.37
N ASP A 312 15.23 -12.13 -7.88
CA ASP A 312 15.64 -13.52 -7.62
C ASP A 312 15.97 -13.73 -6.15
N TYR A 313 16.64 -12.76 -5.52
CA TYR A 313 16.87 -12.74 -4.08
C TYR A 313 15.54 -12.76 -3.30
N ALA A 314 14.60 -11.89 -3.67
CA ALA A 314 13.31 -11.80 -2.99
C ALA A 314 12.47 -13.08 -3.15
N LEU A 315 12.47 -13.70 -4.34
CA LEU A 315 11.82 -15.00 -4.56
C LEU A 315 12.44 -16.10 -3.69
N LYS A 316 13.77 -16.13 -3.58
CA LYS A 316 14.47 -17.09 -2.70
C LYS A 316 14.11 -16.88 -1.23
N HIS A 317 13.98 -15.63 -0.78
CA HIS A 317 13.55 -15.30 0.59
C HIS A 317 12.10 -15.72 0.85
N SER A 318 11.25 -15.63 -0.17
CA SER A 318 9.83 -16.05 -0.17
C SER A 318 8.88 -15.24 0.69
N ASP A 319 9.34 -14.26 1.49
CA ASP A 319 8.45 -13.36 2.22
C ASP A 319 7.78 -12.33 1.29
N GLU A 320 6.46 -12.21 1.41
CA GLU A 320 5.64 -11.28 0.64
C GLU A 320 6.04 -9.80 0.75
N HIS A 321 6.51 -9.34 1.92
CA HIS A 321 6.95 -7.97 2.14
C HIS A 321 8.27 -7.73 1.43
N VAL A 322 9.19 -8.70 1.51
CA VAL A 322 10.47 -8.66 0.80
C VAL A 322 10.22 -8.59 -0.72
N ILE A 323 9.31 -9.41 -1.26
CA ILE A 323 8.94 -9.40 -2.69
C ILE A 323 8.39 -8.04 -3.12
N LYS A 324 7.41 -7.49 -2.41
CA LYS A 324 6.80 -6.19 -2.77
C LYS A 324 7.74 -5.01 -2.59
N PHE A 325 8.59 -5.05 -1.56
CA PHE A 325 9.55 -3.98 -1.32
C PHE A 325 10.69 -4.03 -2.33
N ALA A 326 11.17 -5.22 -2.72
CA ALA A 326 12.13 -5.38 -3.81
C ALA A 326 11.60 -4.76 -5.12
N ASP A 327 10.35 -5.05 -5.49
CA ASP A 327 9.69 -4.43 -6.65
C ASP A 327 9.65 -2.90 -6.55
N THR A 328 9.29 -2.39 -5.37
CA THR A 328 9.23 -0.95 -5.10
C THR A 328 10.61 -0.29 -5.14
N ALA A 329 11.64 -0.96 -4.62
CA ALA A 329 13.02 -0.48 -4.65
C ALA A 329 13.57 -0.41 -6.08
N LEU A 330 13.18 -1.33 -6.96
CA LEU A 330 13.57 -1.26 -8.37
C LEU A 330 12.93 -0.06 -9.09
N ASP A 331 11.64 0.22 -8.83
CA ASP A 331 10.98 1.41 -9.36
C ASP A 331 11.63 2.70 -8.82
N ALA A 332 11.93 2.72 -7.51
CA ALA A 332 12.64 3.83 -6.86
C ALA A 332 14.05 4.05 -7.43
N TYR A 333 14.80 2.97 -7.65
CA TYR A 333 16.15 3.03 -8.23
C TYR A 333 16.13 3.53 -9.68
N ALA A 334 15.14 3.10 -10.47
CA ALA A 334 14.97 3.58 -11.83
C ALA A 334 14.67 5.09 -11.90
N HIS A 335 13.96 5.62 -10.90
CA HIS A 335 13.65 7.06 -10.79
C HIS A 335 14.82 7.88 -10.23
N SER A 336 15.44 7.44 -9.15
CA SER A 336 16.39 8.24 -8.36
C SER A 336 17.87 7.95 -8.65
N HIS A 337 18.19 6.77 -9.20
CA HIS A 337 19.54 6.21 -9.28
C HIS A 337 20.28 6.09 -7.93
N ASP A 338 19.55 6.14 -6.82
CA ASP A 338 20.13 6.02 -5.48
C ASP A 338 20.31 4.55 -5.08
N SER A 339 21.56 4.10 -4.92
CA SER A 339 21.87 2.73 -4.51
C SER A 339 21.38 2.38 -3.09
N ASP A 340 21.09 3.37 -2.24
CA ASP A 340 20.57 3.13 -0.88
C ASP A 340 19.21 2.41 -0.91
N VAL A 341 18.39 2.62 -1.94
CA VAL A 341 17.09 1.92 -2.05
C VAL A 341 17.27 0.41 -2.31
N LEU A 342 18.34 0.01 -3.01
CA LEU A 342 18.68 -1.40 -3.22
C LEU A 342 19.25 -2.03 -1.93
N ALA A 343 20.10 -1.28 -1.22
CA ALA A 343 20.59 -1.69 0.10
C ALA A 343 19.43 -1.82 1.10
N ALA A 344 18.44 -0.93 1.04
CA ALA A 344 17.23 -1.01 1.86
C ALA A 344 16.45 -2.30 1.57
N ALA A 345 16.32 -2.70 0.30
CA ALA A 345 15.62 -3.94 -0.05
C ALA A 345 16.30 -5.20 0.50
N GLN A 346 17.63 -5.25 0.49
CA GLN A 346 18.37 -6.30 1.18
C GLN A 346 18.12 -6.25 2.69
N ARG A 347 18.15 -5.05 3.27
CA ARG A 347 17.92 -4.83 4.71
C ARG A 347 16.53 -5.27 5.17
N VAL A 348 15.49 -5.14 4.33
CA VAL A 348 14.17 -5.72 4.60
C VAL A 348 14.27 -7.23 4.82
N GLY A 349 14.97 -7.94 3.94
CA GLY A 349 15.16 -9.40 4.06
C GLY A 349 16.01 -9.83 5.26
N ASP A 350 16.91 -8.98 5.75
CA ASP A 350 17.66 -9.24 6.99
C ASP A 350 16.79 -9.11 8.25
N LEU A 351 15.84 -8.17 8.22
CA LEU A 351 15.01 -7.80 9.37
C LEU A 351 13.70 -8.60 9.45
N ILE A 352 13.14 -9.01 8.31
CA ILE A 352 11.93 -9.83 8.21
C ILE A 352 12.38 -11.29 7.99
N LYS A 353 12.00 -12.17 8.92
CA LYS A 353 12.49 -13.56 9.00
C LYS A 353 11.36 -14.57 8.93
#